data_AF-A0A9D6WAV3-F1
#
_entry.id   AF-A0A9D6WAV3-F1
#
_cell.length_a   1.000
_cell.length_b   1.000
_cell.length_c   1.000
_cell.angle_alpha   90.00
_cell.angle_beta   90.00
_cell.angle_gamma   90.00
#
_symmetry.space_group_name_H-M   'P 1'
#
loop_
_entity.id
_entity.type
_entity.pdbx_description
1 polymer ?
#
loop_
_entity_poly.entity_id
_entity_poly.type
_entity_poly.pdbx_seq_one_letter_code
_entity_poly.pdbx_strand_id
1 'polypeptide(L)' 'MKHFIVEDRREGEILLEGEVAADGTLLVTDQADTLEDHEIRLILDAIHQGVAAGHVNGVLAVRGLEWFEKTDA' A
#
# COMPACT_ATOMS: atom_id res chain seq x y z
N MET A 1 10.73 -3.43 -10.84
CA MET A 1 9.92 -3.42 -9.61
C MET A 1 8.77 -2.48 -9.84
N LYS A 2 7.65 -2.70 -9.17
CA LYS A 2 6.50 -1.80 -9.21
C LYS A 2 6.46 -1.01 -7.90
N HIS A 3 6.01 0.23 -7.95
CA HIS A 3 5.83 1.04 -6.75
C HIS A 3 4.38 1.00 -6.33
N PHE A 4 4.11 0.98 -5.03
CA PHE A 4 2.77 1.15 -4.49
C PHE A 4 2.76 2.29 -3.48
N ILE A 5 1.61 2.97 -3.39
CA ILE A 5 1.38 3.95 -2.35
C ILE A 5 0.02 3.71 -1.69
N VAL A 6 -0.09 4.13 -0.44
CA VAL A 6 -1.29 4.07 0.39
C VAL A 6 -1.66 5.49 0.79
N GLU A 7 -2.89 5.88 0.47
CA GLU A 7 -3.39 7.24 0.63
C GLU A 7 -4.62 7.26 1.55
N ASP A 8 -4.65 8.20 2.49
CA ASP A 8 -5.89 8.64 3.11
C ASP A 8 -6.52 9.71 2.22
N ARG A 9 -7.46 9.30 1.37
CA ARG A 9 -8.13 10.20 0.42
C ARG A 9 -9.02 11.25 1.06
N ARG A 10 -9.38 11.09 2.33
CA ARG A 10 -10.19 12.09 3.05
C ARG A 10 -9.34 13.30 3.40
N GLU A 11 -8.09 13.04 3.78
CA GLU A 11 -7.11 14.05 4.16
C GLU A 11 -6.18 14.44 3.00
N GLY A 12 -6.15 13.65 1.91
CA GLY A 12 -5.26 13.84 0.76
C GLY A 12 -3.79 13.56 1.10
N GLU A 13 -3.54 12.61 2.01
CA GLU A 13 -2.23 12.32 2.58
C GLU A 13 -1.73 10.94 2.17
N ILE A 14 -0.46 10.83 1.76
CA ILE A 14 0.21 9.56 1.55
C ILE A 14 0.76 9.09 2.90
N LEU A 15 0.33 7.90 3.35
CA LEU A 15 0.71 7.35 4.65
C LEU A 15 1.75 6.25 4.55
N LEU A 16 1.87 5.58 3.40
CA LEU A 16 2.84 4.51 3.21
C LEU A 16 3.23 4.39 1.74
N GLU A 17 4.52 4.28 1.47
CA GLU A 17 5.06 3.97 0.15
C GLU A 17 5.92 2.71 0.21
N GLY A 18 5.95 1.97 -0.89
CA GLY A 18 6.81 0.81 -0.99
C GLY A 18 6.93 0.27 -2.39
N GLU A 19 7.63 -0.85 -2.48
CA GLU A 19 7.92 -1.57 -3.72
C GLU A 19 7.37 -2.99 -3.68
N VAL A 20 6.93 -3.45 -4.85
CA VAL A 20 6.54 -4.83 -5.11
C VAL A 20 7.61 -5.47 -5.98
N ALA A 21 8.31 -6.45 -5.41
CA ALA A 21 9.26 -7.28 -6.11
C ALA A 21 8.56 -8.23 -7.10
N ALA A 22 9.33 -8.81 -8.02
CA ALA A 22 8.79 -9.70 -9.06
C ALA A 22 8.16 -10.99 -8.50
N ASP A 23 8.55 -11.39 -7.29
CA ASP A 23 8.01 -12.55 -6.57
C ASP A 23 6.82 -12.20 -5.66
N GLY A 24 6.36 -10.94 -5.67
CA GLY A 24 5.28 -10.46 -4.82
C GLY A 24 5.70 -10.03 -3.41
N THR A 25 7.00 -10.06 -3.09
CA THR A 25 7.51 -9.50 -1.83
C THR A 25 7.28 -8.00 -1.79
N LEU A 26 6.75 -7.50 -0.67
CA LEU A 26 6.54 -6.07 -0.42
C LEU A 26 7.67 -5.51 0.43
N LEU A 27 8.22 -4.37 0.01
CA LEU A 27 9.25 -3.62 0.73
C LEU A 27 8.72 -2.23 1.03
N VAL A 28 8.57 -1.89 2.32
CA VAL A 28 8.18 -0.53 2.73
C VAL A 28 9.39 0.38 2.60
N THR A 29 9.23 1.50 1.88
CA THR A 29 10.29 2.49 1.67
C THR A 29 10.06 3.75 2.51
N ASP A 30 8.80 4.09 2.78
CA ASP A 30 8.42 5.22 3.61
C ASP A 30 7.09 4.96 4.32
N GLN A 31 6.91 5.49 5.53
CA GLN A 31 5.69 5.37 6.31
C GLN A 31 5.49 6.57 7.25
N ALA A 32 4.24 6.98 7.41
CA ALA A 32 3.88 8.02 8.36
C ALA A 32 3.96 7.50 9.81
N ASP A 33 4.44 8.35 10.73
CA ASP A 33 4.51 8.05 12.17
C ASP A 33 3.14 7.80 12.81
N THR A 34 2.06 8.15 12.11
CA THR A 34 0.68 7.96 12.54
C THR A 34 0.15 6.54 12.31
N LEU A 35 0.86 5.70 11.55
CA LEU A 35 0.51 4.31 11.35
C LEU A 35 1.12 3.43 12.43
N GLU A 36 0.29 2.61 13.08
CA GLU A 36 0.78 1.61 14.00
C GLU A 36 1.31 0.36 13.28
N ASP A 37 2.29 -0.34 13.86
CA ASP A 37 2.87 -1.58 13.31
C ASP A 37 1.81 -2.62 12.90
N HIS A 38 0.71 -2.70 13.67
CA HIS A 38 -0.36 -3.64 13.40
C HIS A 38 -1.19 -3.22 12.18
N GLU A 39 -1.41 -1.93 11.97
CA GLU A 39 -2.08 -1.38 10.78
C GLU A 39 -1.23 -1.62 9.54
N ILE A 40 0.07 -1.37 9.63
CA ILE A 40 1.03 -1.61 8.53
C ILE A 40 0.95 -3.07 8.07
N ARG A 41 0.94 -4.03 9.01
CA ARG A 41 0.79 -5.46 8.66
C ARG A 41 -0.51 -5.75 7.92
N LEU A 42 -1.64 -5.22 8.40
CA LEU A 42 -2.94 -5.40 7.75
C LEU A 42 -2.97 -4.79 6.33
N ILE A 43 -2.35 -3.63 6.16
CA ILE A 43 -2.20 -2.95 4.88
C ILE A 43 -1.38 -3.83 3.93
N LEU A 44 -0.19 -4.28 4.35
CA LEU A 44 0.70 -5.09 3.54
C LEU A 44 0.08 -6.45 3.16
N ASP A 45 -0.62 -7.11 4.08
CA ASP A 45 -1.32 -8.36 3.79
C ASP A 45 -2.40 -8.16 2.71
N ALA A 46 -3.17 -7.07 2.80
CA ALA A 46 -4.20 -6.74 1.81
C ALA A 46 -3.61 -6.41 0.44
N ILE A 47 -2.50 -5.64 0.39
CA ILE A 47 -1.80 -5.32 -0.86
C ILE A 47 -1.22 -6.60 -1.46
N HIS A 48 -0.59 -7.47 -0.66
CA HIS A 48 -0.01 -8.73 -1.13
C HIS A 48 -1.08 -9.63 -1.77
N GLN A 49 -2.24 -9.76 -1.12
CA GLN A 49 -3.39 -10.50 -1.68
C GLN A 49 -3.91 -9.87 -2.97
N GLY A 50 -4.01 -8.54 -3.03
CA GLY A 50 -4.45 -7.80 -4.21
C GLY A 50 -3.51 -8.00 -5.40
N VAL A 51 -2.20 -7.88 -5.19
CA VAL A 51 -1.16 -8.14 -6.19
C VAL A 51 -1.21 -9.59 -6.67
N ALA A 52 -1.33 -10.56 -5.75
CA ALA A 52 -1.43 -11.98 -6.11
C ALA A 52 -2.67 -12.29 -6.96
N ALA A 53 -3.76 -11.52 -6.78
CA ALA A 53 -4.97 -11.59 -7.60
C ALA A 53 -4.88 -10.80 -8.92
N GLY A 54 -3.77 -10.10 -9.18
CA GLY A 54 -3.55 -9.30 -10.38
C GLY A 54 -4.17 -7.90 -10.34
N HIS A 55 -4.55 -7.40 -9.17
CA HIS A 55 -5.03 -6.04 -8.99
C HIS A 55 -3.86 -5.05 -8.92
N VAL A 56 -4.13 -3.81 -9.37
CA VAL A 56 -3.19 -2.68 -9.32
C VAL A 56 -3.64 -1.59 -8.36
N ASN A 57 -4.77 -1.78 -7.68
CA ASN A 57 -5.32 -0.89 -6.67
C ASN A 57 -6.37 -1.61 -5.81
N GLY A 58 -6.78 -0.97 -4.71
CA GLY A 58 -7.87 -1.48 -3.87
C GLY A 58 -8.15 -0.60 -2.66
N VAL A 59 -9.35 -0.78 -2.09
CA VAL A 59 -9.75 -0.14 -0.82
C VAL A 59 -9.34 -1.05 0.34
N LEU A 60 -8.72 -0.47 1.35
CA LEU A 60 -8.24 -1.14 2.54
C LEU A 60 -9.28 -1.05 3.65
N ALA A 61 -9.40 -2.13 4.44
CA ALA A 61 -10.28 -2.15 5.61
C ALA A 61 -9.82 -1.17 6.71
N VAL A 62 -8.51 -0.88 6.75
CA VAL A 62 -7.93 0.10 7.67
C VAL A 62 -8.39 1.49 7.25
N ARG A 63 -9.19 2.14 8.11
CA ARG A 63 -9.56 3.57 8.04
C ARG A 63 -10.17 4.05 6.70
N GLY A 64 -10.54 3.15 5.80
CA GLY A 64 -10.99 3.49 4.44
C GLY A 64 -9.86 4.02 3.55
N LEU A 65 -8.62 3.65 3.84
CA LEU A 65 -7.45 3.97 3.01
C LEU A 65 -7.58 3.29 1.63
N GLU A 66 -6.91 3.86 0.64
CA GLU A 66 -6.79 3.24 -0.69
C GLU A 66 -5.32 2.99 -1.01
N TRP A 67 -5.04 1.89 -1.68
CA TRP A 67 -3.73 1.61 -2.24
C TRP A 67 -3.78 1.56 -3.76
N PHE A 68 -2.67 1.89 -4.40
CA PHE A 68 -2.54 1.82 -5.86
C PHE A 68 -1.08 1.68 -6.30
N GLU A 69 -0.88 1.02 -7.44
CA GLU A 69 0.38 0.98 -8.16
C GLU A 69 0.69 2.38 -8.71
N LYS A 70 1.84 2.93 -8.32
CA LYS A 70 2.35 4.19 -8.84
C LYS A 70 2.97 3.91 -10.20
N THR A 71 2.30 4.33 -11.26
CA THR A 71 2.91 4.42 -12.59
C THR A 71 3.76 5.69 -12.64
N ASP A 72 5.07 5.54 -12.78
CA ASP A 72 5.93 6.67 -13.12
C ASP A 72 5.42 7.35 -14.41
N ALA A 73 5.35 8.68 -14.38
CA ALA A 73 4.95 9.52 -15.52
C ALA A 73 6.11 9.68 -16.52
#